data_AF-A0A9Q6F277-F1
#
_entry.id   AF-A0A9Q6F277-F1
#
_cell.length_a   1.000
_cell.length_b   1.000
_cell.length_c   1.000
_cell.angle_alpha   90.00
_cell.angle_beta   90.00
_cell.angle_gamma   90.00
#
_symmetry.space_group_name_H-M   'P 1'
#
loop_
_entity.id
_entity.type
_entity.pdbx_description
1 polymer ?
#
loop_
_entity_poly.entity_id
_entity_poly.type
_entity_poly.pdbx_seq_one_letter_code
_entity_poly.pdbx_strand_id
1 'polypeptide(L)'
;MKILKISPAAIEAYRNDVKRNYDIEEDQARRKLTRNVMLVKEFRPEAIKKGFISKTYSYGNLKIIVRHNTIIKVRNIKGDPEPWHFPKKRYIELNKLLGIRDCKFSSKSHYRNNKNKNKI
;
A
#
# COMPACT_ATOMS: atom_id res chain seq x y z
N MET A 1 -5.27 -17.16 2.70
CA MET A 1 -5.11 -15.69 2.91
C MET A 1 -6.12 -14.97 2.02
N LYS A 2 -6.92 -14.02 2.52
CA LYS A 2 -8.05 -13.45 1.75
C LYS A 2 -7.74 -12.04 1.24
N ILE A 3 -7.78 -11.84 -0.08
CA ILE A 3 -7.69 -10.50 -0.69
C ILE A 3 -8.92 -9.68 -0.28
N LEU A 4 -8.70 -8.44 0.13
CA LEU A 4 -9.80 -7.54 0.53
C LEU A 4 -10.70 -7.24 -0.68
N LYS A 5 -12.01 -7.10 -0.43
CA LYS A 5 -12.91 -6.47 -1.40
C LYS A 5 -12.65 -4.96 -1.44
N ILE A 6 -13.07 -4.26 -2.47
CA ILE A 6 -12.99 -2.79 -2.56
C ILE A 6 -14.36 -2.25 -2.98
N SER A 7 -14.77 -1.12 -2.42
CA SER A 7 -15.97 -0.41 -2.88
C SER A 7 -15.68 0.41 -4.14
N PRO A 8 -16.69 0.68 -4.99
CA PRO A 8 -16.55 1.57 -6.15
C PRO A 8 -15.94 2.94 -5.80
N ALA A 9 -16.41 3.57 -4.72
CA ALA A 9 -15.89 4.85 -4.27
C ALA A 9 -14.40 4.78 -3.84
N ALA A 10 -13.97 3.65 -3.26
CA ALA A 10 -12.58 3.48 -2.85
C ALA A 10 -11.63 3.24 -4.04
N ILE A 11 -12.08 2.52 -5.08
CA ILE A 11 -11.27 2.35 -6.31
C ILE A 11 -11.13 3.67 -7.05
N GLU A 12 -12.21 4.45 -7.15
CA GLU A 12 -12.18 5.77 -7.77
C GLU A 12 -11.23 6.72 -7.04
N ALA A 13 -11.36 6.83 -5.70
CA ALA A 13 -10.44 7.63 -4.90
C ALA A 13 -8.98 7.16 -5.05
N TYR A 14 -8.74 5.85 -5.12
CA TYR A 14 -7.39 5.33 -5.30
C TYR A 14 -6.78 5.67 -6.67
N ARG A 15 -7.60 5.69 -7.73
CA ARG A 15 -7.18 6.10 -9.08
C ARG A 15 -6.83 7.58 -9.14
N ASN A 16 -7.65 8.42 -8.49
CA ASN A 16 -7.54 9.88 -8.59
C ASN A 16 -6.50 10.48 -7.62
N ASP A 17 -6.41 9.96 -6.39
CA ASP A 17 -5.60 10.58 -5.34
C ASP A 17 -4.18 10.00 -5.21
N VAL A 18 -3.92 8.84 -5.81
CA VAL A 18 -2.63 8.16 -5.74
C VAL A 18 -1.95 8.21 -7.09
N LYS A 19 -0.82 8.93 -7.14
CA LYS A 19 -0.04 9.17 -8.34
C LYS A 19 0.26 7.87 -9.10
N ARG A 20 0.08 7.88 -10.43
CA ARG A 20 0.32 6.75 -11.36
C ARG A 20 -0.60 5.53 -11.17
N ASN A 21 -1.83 5.74 -10.68
CA ASN A 21 -2.84 4.68 -10.60
C ASN A 21 -4.12 5.00 -11.39
N TYR A 22 -4.16 6.03 -12.24
CA TYR A 22 -5.41 6.50 -12.88
C TYR A 22 -6.11 5.39 -13.70
N ASP A 23 -5.34 4.54 -14.38
CA ASP A 23 -5.78 3.44 -15.23
C ASP A 23 -5.68 2.06 -14.54
N ILE A 24 -5.44 2.03 -13.23
CA ILE A 24 -5.23 0.75 -12.55
C ILE A 24 -6.49 -0.13 -12.61
N GLU A 25 -6.30 -1.38 -13.01
CA GLU A 25 -7.34 -2.41 -12.91
C GLU A 25 -7.75 -2.64 -11.45
N GLU A 26 -9.04 -2.91 -11.22
CA GLU A 26 -9.58 -3.07 -9.87
C GLU A 26 -8.90 -4.20 -9.10
N ASP A 27 -8.65 -5.36 -9.73
CA ASP A 27 -8.00 -6.49 -9.07
C ASP A 27 -6.56 -6.15 -8.64
N GLN A 28 -5.82 -5.44 -9.49
CA GLN A 28 -4.48 -4.95 -9.18
C GLN A 28 -4.51 -3.96 -7.99
N ALA A 29 -5.47 -3.04 -7.97
CA ALA A 29 -5.66 -2.10 -6.86
C ALA A 29 -6.00 -2.83 -5.55
N ARG A 30 -6.93 -3.80 -5.58
CA ARG A 30 -7.30 -4.64 -4.43
C ARG A 30 -6.10 -5.34 -3.84
N ARG A 31 -5.25 -5.95 -4.68
CA ARG A 31 -4.02 -6.63 -4.24
C ARG A 31 -3.03 -5.64 -3.64
N LYS A 32 -2.75 -4.51 -4.29
CA LYS A 32 -1.85 -3.46 -3.78
C LYS A 32 -2.30 -2.90 -2.43
N LEU A 33 -3.60 -2.61 -2.28
CA LEU A 33 -4.16 -2.10 -1.03
C LEU A 33 -4.18 -3.17 0.05
N THR A 34 -4.47 -4.42 -0.29
CA THR A 34 -4.37 -5.56 0.62
C THR A 34 -2.95 -5.71 1.16
N ARG A 35 -1.93 -5.67 0.28
CA ARG A 35 -0.52 -5.66 0.68
C ARG A 35 -0.23 -4.53 1.65
N ASN A 36 -0.67 -3.32 1.36
CA ASN A 36 -0.41 -2.16 2.22
C ASN A 36 -1.01 -2.35 3.62
N VAL A 37 -2.24 -2.87 3.70
CA VAL A 37 -2.88 -3.22 4.98
C VAL A 37 -2.07 -4.28 5.73
N MET A 38 -1.57 -5.30 5.04
CA MET A 38 -0.73 -6.35 5.65
C MET A 38 0.58 -5.79 6.20
N LEU A 39 1.26 -4.94 5.44
CA LEU A 39 2.51 -4.32 5.89
C LEU A 39 2.30 -3.45 7.13
N VAL A 40 1.20 -2.71 7.21
CA VAL A 40 0.86 -1.95 8.42
C VAL A 40 0.60 -2.90 9.59
N LYS A 41 -0.16 -3.99 9.39
CA LYS A 41 -0.41 -4.98 10.45
C LYS A 41 0.87 -5.61 11.00
N GLU A 42 1.81 -5.93 10.12
CA GLU A 42 3.03 -6.64 10.48
C GLU A 42 4.13 -5.71 11.05
N PHE A 43 4.27 -4.48 10.53
CA PHE A 43 5.42 -3.62 10.84
C PHE A 43 5.06 -2.29 11.49
N ARG A 44 3.78 -1.89 11.49
CA ARG A 44 3.31 -0.64 12.11
C ARG A 44 1.93 -0.79 12.77
N PRO A 45 1.76 -1.72 13.72
CA PRO A 45 0.48 -1.93 14.39
C PRO A 45 -0.04 -0.67 15.10
N GLU A 46 0.85 0.22 15.56
CA GLU A 46 0.54 1.52 16.15
C GLU A 46 -0.15 2.48 15.17
N ALA A 47 0.06 2.28 13.86
CA ALA A 47 -0.53 3.09 12.80
C ALA A 47 -1.95 2.62 12.42
N ILE A 48 -2.52 1.66 13.18
CA ILE A 48 -3.88 1.15 13.05
C ILE A 48 -4.80 1.86 14.04
N LYS A 49 -5.76 2.63 13.53
CA LYS A 49 -6.81 3.26 14.34
C LYS A 49 -8.09 2.43 14.26
N LYS A 50 -8.61 1.98 15.41
CA LYS A 50 -9.91 1.31 15.50
C LYS A 50 -11.00 2.36 15.60
N GLY A 51 -11.94 2.34 14.65
CA GLY A 51 -13.23 3.00 14.78
C GLY A 51 -14.29 2.02 15.27
N PHE A 52 -15.53 2.50 15.43
CA PHE A 52 -16.64 1.70 15.96
C PHE A 52 -16.93 0.43 15.12
N ILE A 53 -16.90 0.55 13.79
CA ILE A 53 -17.21 -0.55 12.85
C ILE A 53 -16.14 -0.74 11.77
N SER A 54 -15.03 -0.02 11.87
CA SER A 54 -14.00 0.02 10.84
C SER A 54 -12.60 0.12 11.45
N LYS A 55 -11.59 -0.18 10.64
CA LYS A 55 -10.18 -0.01 10.98
C LYS A 55 -9.52 0.84 9.92
N THR A 56 -8.77 1.85 10.34
CA THR A 56 -7.96 2.69 9.47
C THR A 56 -6.51 2.24 9.56
N TYR A 57 -5.94 1.83 8.43
CA TYR A 57 -4.54 1.45 8.29
C TYR A 57 -3.77 2.60 7.65
N SER A 58 -2.76 3.12 8.34
CA SER A 58 -1.93 4.21 7.83
C SER A 58 -0.66 3.67 7.19
N TYR A 59 -0.63 3.63 5.86
CA TYR A 59 0.54 3.23 5.07
C TYR A 59 1.25 4.49 4.56
N GLY A 60 2.19 5.02 5.34
CA GLY A 60 2.70 6.38 5.14
C GLY A 60 1.54 7.38 5.07
N ASN A 61 1.46 8.16 3.98
CA ASN A 61 0.39 9.13 3.75
C ASN A 61 -0.93 8.50 3.28
N LEU A 62 -0.95 7.23 2.91
CA LEU A 62 -2.15 6.57 2.43
C LEU A 62 -2.95 6.00 3.61
N LYS A 63 -4.14 6.56 3.86
CA LYS A 63 -5.10 6.01 4.82
C LYS A 63 -6.04 5.05 4.10
N ILE A 64 -6.12 3.81 4.60
CA ILE A 64 -6.95 2.75 4.05
C ILE A 64 -7.97 2.34 5.11
N ILE A 65 -9.25 2.56 4.85
CA ILE A 65 -10.33 2.28 5.80
C ILE A 65 -11.02 0.97 5.39
N VAL A 66 -11.04 0.01 6.30
CA VAL A 66 -11.59 -1.33 6.08
C VAL A 66 -12.75 -1.58 7.03
N ARG A 67 -13.88 -2.08 6.49
CA ARG A 67 -15.05 -2.57 7.22
C ARG A 67 -15.42 -3.95 6.67
N HIS A 68 -15.61 -4.94 7.54
CA HIS A 68 -15.98 -6.31 7.16
C HIS A 68 -15.19 -6.87 5.94
N ASN A 69 -13.86 -6.80 5.98
CA ASN A 69 -12.97 -7.28 4.90
C ASN A 69 -13.12 -6.54 3.56
N THR A 70 -13.73 -5.36 3.56
CA THR A 70 -13.92 -4.50 2.39
C THR A 70 -13.24 -3.16 2.63
N ILE A 71 -12.40 -2.73 1.70
CA ILE A 71 -11.84 -1.38 1.66
C ILE A 71 -12.96 -0.44 1.22
N ILE A 72 -13.46 0.37 2.14
CA ILE A 72 -14.61 1.26 1.90
C ILE A 72 -14.19 2.69 1.54
N LYS A 73 -12.96 3.08 1.89
CA LYS A 73 -12.42 4.41 1.62
C LYS A 73 -10.90 4.39 1.59
N VAL A 74 -10.34 5.16 0.67
CA VAL A 74 -8.90 5.42 0.56
C VAL A 74 -8.72 6.94 0.53
N ARG A 75 -7.69 7.44 1.22
CA ARG A 75 -7.35 8.87 1.22
C ARG A 75 -5.85 9.05 1.24
N ASN A 76 -5.32 9.85 0.32
CA ASN A 76 -3.93 10.27 0.35
C ASN A 76 -3.81 11.59 1.13
N ILE A 77 -3.05 11.58 2.23
CA ILE A 77 -2.81 12.78 3.05
C ILE A 77 -1.67 13.59 2.43
N LYS A 78 -1.87 14.89 2.26
CA LYS A 78 -0.82 15.82 1.80
C LYS A 78 0.09 16.19 2.98
N GLY A 79 1.36 16.43 2.71
CA GLY A 79 2.36 16.79 3.71
C GLY A 79 3.49 15.75 3.82
N ASP A 80 4.40 16.01 4.75
CA ASP A 80 5.57 15.16 4.94
C ASP A 80 5.16 13.78 5.43
N PRO A 81 5.70 12.71 4.82
CA PRO A 81 5.42 11.37 5.27
C PRO A 81 5.99 11.17 6.66
N GLU A 82 5.20 10.57 7.55
CA GLU A 82 5.72 10.09 8.83
C GLU A 82 6.97 9.22 8.59
N PRO A 83 8.04 9.40 9.38
CA PRO A 83 9.21 8.54 9.33
C PRO A 83 8.80 7.07 9.46
N TRP A 84 9.13 6.28 8.45
CA TRP A 84 8.79 4.86 8.41
C TRP A 84 9.97 4.04 7.91
N HIS A 85 10.44 3.13 8.75
CA HIS A 85 11.36 2.09 8.33
C HIS A 85 10.65 1.08 7.41
N PHE A 86 10.72 1.35 6.12
CA PHE A 86 9.98 0.62 5.11
C PHE A 86 10.48 -0.84 4.95
N PRO A 87 9.63 -1.87 5.19
CA PRO A 87 10.03 -3.28 5.14
C PRO A 87 10.12 -3.80 3.70
N LYS A 88 11.18 -3.39 2.99
CA LYS A 88 11.37 -3.67 1.54
C LYS A 88 11.31 -5.16 1.20
N LYS A 89 11.99 -6.01 1.98
CA LYS A 89 12.02 -7.47 1.73
C LYS A 89 10.60 -8.05 1.74
N ARG A 90 9.84 -7.74 2.79
CA ARG A 90 8.46 -8.22 2.94
C ARG A 90 7.52 -7.66 1.88
N TYR A 91 7.69 -6.41 1.47
CA TYR A 91 6.92 -5.85 0.37
C TYR A 91 7.06 -6.66 -0.93
N ILE A 92 8.29 -7.08 -1.26
CA ILE A 92 8.57 -7.89 -2.45
C ILE A 92 7.96 -9.29 -2.32
N GLU A 93 8.08 -9.92 -1.14
CA GLU A 93 7.43 -11.21 -0.85
C GLU A 93 5.91 -11.12 -1.03
N LEU A 94 5.26 -10.12 -0.44
CA LEU A 94 3.82 -9.93 -0.55
C LEU A 94 3.38 -9.61 -1.99
N ASN A 95 4.19 -8.89 -2.78
CA ASN A 95 3.92 -8.71 -4.21
C ASN A 95 3.85 -10.06 -4.94
N LYS A 96 4.80 -10.97 -4.68
CA LYS A 96 4.79 -12.32 -5.27
C LYS A 96 3.59 -13.13 -4.80
N LEU A 97 3.37 -13.19 -3.48
CA LEU A 97 2.28 -13.95 -2.86
C LEU A 97 0.89 -13.48 -3.32
N LEU A 98 0.73 -12.18 -3.55
CA LEU A 98 -0.54 -11.60 -3.99
C LEU A 98 -0.65 -11.48 -5.51
N GLY A 99 0.33 -11.92 -6.30
CA GLY A 99 0.29 -11.81 -7.76
C GLY A 99 0.26 -10.37 -8.28
N ILE A 100 0.91 -9.42 -7.60
CA ILE A 100 0.98 -8.01 -8.02
C ILE A 100 1.99 -7.90 -9.17
N ARG A 101 1.49 -7.60 -10.37
CA ARG A 101 2.28 -7.51 -11.61
C ARG A 101 3.44 -6.50 -11.59
N ASP A 102 3.30 -5.37 -10.90
CA ASP A 102 4.31 -4.31 -10.87
C ASP A 102 5.01 -4.21 -9.50
N CYS A 103 6.34 -4.23 -9.51
CA CYS A 103 7.14 -4.01 -8.31
C CYS A 103 8.04 -2.78 -8.49
N LYS A 104 7.82 -1.75 -7.67
CA LYS A 104 8.65 -0.53 -7.69
C LYS A 104 10.14 -0.78 -7.40
N PHE A 105 10.49 -1.96 -6.88
CA PHE A 105 11.87 -2.33 -6.55
C PHE A 105 12.49 -3.33 -7.52
N SER A 106 11.75 -3.83 -8.52
CA SER A 106 12.26 -4.82 -9.49
C SER A 106 12.85 -4.20 -10.76
N SER A 107 12.67 -2.90 -11.00
CA SER A 107 13.21 -2.26 -12.21
C SER A 107 14.74 -2.09 -12.13
N LYS A 108 15.45 -2.40 -13.22
CA LYS A 108 16.91 -2.23 -13.40
C LYS A 108 17.44 -0.84 -13.02
N SER A 109 16.58 0.19 -13.00
CA SER A 109 16.92 1.56 -12.61
C SER A 109 17.31 1.70 -11.13
N HIS A 110 16.67 0.95 -10.21
CA HIS A 110 17.00 1.03 -8.78
C HIS A 110 18.35 0.37 -8.41
N TYR A 111 18.88 -0.51 -9.26
CA TYR A 111 20.18 -1.16 -9.04
C TYR A 111 21.35 -0.18 -9.24
N ARG A 112 21.21 0.82 -10.13
CA ARG A 112 22.25 1.83 -10.37
C ARG A 112 22.44 2.78 -9.19
N ASN A 113 21.36 3.18 -8.50
CA ASN A 113 21.47 4.14 -7.39
C ASN A 113 21.96 3.56 -6.06
N ASN A 114 21.90 2.23 -5.86
CA ASN A 114 22.39 1.61 -4.61
C ASN A 114 23.88 1.25 -4.68
N LYS A 115 24.45 1.06 -5.88
CA LYS A 115 25.89 0.77 -6.06
C LYS A 115 26.77 2.00 -5.80
N ASN A 116 26.23 3.21 -5.97
CA ASN A 116 26.93 4.47 -5.72
C ASN A 116 26.84 4.96 -4.26
N LYS A 117 25.99 4.37 -3.40
CA LYS A 117 25.92 4.71 -1.96
C LYS A 117 26.80 3.84 -1.07
N ASN A 118 27.31 2.72 -1.57
CA ASN A 118 28.23 1.83 -0.86
C ASN A 118 29.69 1.98 -1.34
N LYS A 119 30.03 3.14 -1.92
CA LYS A 119 31.39 3.57 -2.24
C LYS A 119 31.63 4.96 -1.63
N ILE A 120 31.56 5.04 -0.30
CA ILE A 120 32.24 6.08 0.49
C ILE A 120 32.75 5.37 1.74
#